data_AF-A0A3D0H7X4-F1
#
_entry.id   AF-A0A3D0H7X4-F1
#
_cell.length_a   1.000
_cell.length_b   1.000
_cell.length_c   1.000
_cell.angle_alpha   90.00
_cell.angle_beta   90.00
_cell.angle_gamma   90.00
#
_symmetry.space_group_name_H-M   'P 1'
#
loop_
_entity.id
_entity.type
_entity.pdbx_description
1 polymer ?
#
loop_
_entity_poly.entity_id
_entity_poly.type
_entity_poly.pdbx_seq_one_letter_code
_entity_poly.pdbx_strand_id
1 'polypeptide(L)'
;MKGEVKRTASRFRHTIGKYKVVRGPECKSCAGCVVTCPHGVHFKAGTRMGTPKDYRCVGPEVCRNQGPCCVDTCPNQALQIAPNPQMKALGDFRWTNELLVSTWYQAETGELPNVD
;
A
#
# COMPACT_ATOMS: atom_id res chain seq x y z
N MET A 1 -12.47 26.32 20.95
CA MET A 1 -12.21 26.39 19.49
C MET A 1 -11.58 25.05 19.09
N LYS A 2 -12.30 24.17 18.38
CA LYS A 2 -11.72 22.90 17.90
C LYS A 2 -10.95 23.20 16.62
N GLY A 3 -9.65 22.90 16.59
CA GLY A 3 -8.84 23.00 15.38
C GLY A 3 -9.34 22.01 14.33
N GLU A 4 -9.43 22.44 13.08
CA GLU A 4 -9.75 21.57 11.95
C GLU A 4 -8.50 20.78 11.53
N VAL A 5 -8.62 19.46 11.43
CA VAL A 5 -7.53 18.59 10.95
C VAL A 5 -7.38 18.77 9.45
N LYS A 6 -6.20 19.22 9.01
CA LYS A 6 -5.86 19.33 7.59
C LYS A 6 -4.78 18.30 7.24
N ARG A 7 -5.07 17.44 6.26
CA ARG A 7 -4.10 16.47 5.76
C ARG A 7 -2.90 17.20 5.17
N THR A 8 -1.69 16.77 5.54
CA THR A 8 -0.45 17.25 4.93
C THR A 8 0.08 16.22 3.94
N ALA A 9 0.88 16.67 2.99
CA ALA A 9 1.56 15.76 2.07
C ALA A 9 2.65 14.99 2.83
N SER A 10 2.86 13.72 2.47
CA SER A 10 3.95 12.97 3.06
C SER A 10 5.31 13.61 2.74
N ARG A 11 6.21 13.57 3.73
CA ARG A 11 7.62 13.93 3.56
C ARG A 11 8.28 13.12 2.44
N PHE A 12 7.88 11.86 2.29
CA PHE A 12 8.43 10.95 1.29
C PHE A 12 7.46 10.83 0.11
N ARG A 13 7.96 11.06 -1.11
CA ARG A 13 7.17 10.87 -2.34
C ARG A 13 6.56 9.46 -2.42
N HIS A 14 7.29 8.48 -1.91
CA HIS A 14 6.85 7.09 -1.77
C HIS A 14 7.08 6.67 -0.32
N THR A 15 6.03 6.71 0.48
CA THR A 15 6.09 6.24 1.88
C THR A 15 6.42 4.76 1.94
N ILE A 16 6.98 4.33 3.07
CA ILE A 16 7.32 2.93 3.31
C ILE A 16 6.05 2.22 3.74
N GLY A 17 5.54 1.33 2.89
CA GLY A 17 4.42 0.45 3.20
C GLY A 17 4.84 -0.83 3.92
N LYS A 18 3.91 -1.41 4.68
CA LYS A 18 4.05 -2.75 5.30
C LYS A 18 4.32 -3.84 4.26
N TYR A 19 3.65 -3.74 3.11
CA TYR A 19 3.77 -4.68 2.00
C TYR A 19 4.43 -4.05 0.78
N LYS A 20 5.12 -4.88 0.01
CA LYS A 20 5.70 -4.57 -1.30
C LYS A 20 4.91 -5.31 -2.37
N VAL A 21 4.45 -4.59 -3.39
CA VAL A 21 3.76 -5.19 -4.52
C VAL A 21 4.70 -5.23 -5.72
N VAL A 22 4.97 -6.44 -6.20
CA VAL A 22 5.84 -6.68 -7.34
C VAL A 22 4.96 -7.04 -8.54
N ARG A 23 5.21 -6.34 -9.65
CA ARG A 23 4.57 -6.61 -10.94
C ARG A 23 5.59 -7.26 -11.87
N GLY A 24 5.32 -8.50 -12.25
CA GLY A 24 6.15 -9.28 -13.16
C GLY A 24 5.96 -8.93 -14.64
N PRO A 25 6.81 -9.48 -15.53
CA PRO A 25 6.77 -9.24 -16.97
C PRO A 25 5.52 -9.81 -17.66
N GLU A 26 4.82 -10.76 -17.03
CA GLU A 26 3.57 -11.34 -17.56
C GLU A 26 2.40 -10.34 -17.62
N CYS A 27 2.56 -9.13 -17.07
CA CYS A 27 1.51 -8.13 -17.05
C CYS A 27 1.20 -7.56 -18.45
N LYS A 28 0.05 -7.92 -19.01
CA LYS A 28 -0.47 -7.38 -20.28
C LYS A 28 -1.16 -6.00 -20.15
N SER A 29 -1.00 -5.31 -19.01
CA SER A 29 -1.61 -3.99 -18.77
C SER A 29 -3.14 -3.92 -18.99
N CYS A 30 -3.89 -4.99 -18.67
CA CYS A 30 -5.35 -5.03 -18.79
C CYS A 30 -6.11 -4.16 -17.77
N ALA A 31 -5.41 -3.56 -16.80
CA ALA A 31 -5.99 -2.71 -15.75
C ALA A 31 -7.00 -3.38 -14.80
N GLY A 32 -7.24 -4.70 -14.87
CA GLY A 32 -8.15 -5.39 -13.94
C GLY A 32 -7.84 -5.14 -12.46
N CYS A 33 -6.55 -5.15 -12.09
CA CYS A 33 -6.12 -4.84 -10.72
C CYS A 33 -6.43 -3.41 -10.24
N VAL A 34 -6.66 -2.44 -11.15
CA VAL A 34 -7.11 -1.08 -10.79
C VAL A 34 -8.57 -1.11 -10.33
N VAL A 35 -9.39 -1.93 -10.99
CA VAL A 35 -10.81 -2.10 -10.67
C VAL A 35 -10.95 -2.95 -9.40
N THR A 36 -10.15 -4.00 -9.26
CA THR A 36 -10.24 -4.91 -8.09
C THR A 36 -9.78 -4.26 -6.79
N CYS A 37 -8.76 -3.39 -6.80
CA CYS A 37 -8.16 -2.87 -5.56
C CYS A 37 -8.85 -1.59 -5.07
N PRO A 38 -9.64 -1.63 -3.98
CA PRO A 38 -10.33 -0.43 -3.47
C PRO A 38 -9.35 0.58 -2.84
N HIS A 39 -8.17 0.13 -2.42
CA HIS A 39 -7.18 0.97 -1.75
C HIS A 39 -6.35 1.84 -2.71
N GLY A 40 -6.59 1.76 -4.03
CA GLY A 40 -5.91 2.61 -5.01
C GLY A 40 -4.40 2.38 -5.07
N VAL A 41 -3.95 1.14 -4.87
CA VAL A 41 -2.56 0.70 -5.02
C VAL A 41 -2.13 0.73 -6.49
N HIS A 42 -3.05 0.38 -7.39
CA HIS A 42 -2.79 0.25 -8.83
C HIS A 42 -3.39 1.41 -9.62
N PHE A 43 -2.69 1.84 -10.67
CA PHE A 43 -3.18 2.87 -11.59
C PHE A 43 -2.53 2.71 -12.97
N LYS A 44 -3.14 3.32 -13.98
CA LYS A 44 -2.60 3.39 -15.35
C LYS A 44 -1.71 4.63 -15.50
N ALA A 45 -0.56 4.44 -16.16
CA ALA A 45 0.35 5.50 -16.56
C ALA A 45 0.44 5.49 -18.10
N GLY A 46 -0.57 6.06 -18.74
CA GLY A 46 -0.77 5.94 -20.19
C GLY A 46 -1.11 4.51 -20.60
N THR A 47 -0.36 3.94 -21.54
CA THR A 47 -0.60 2.58 -22.06
C THR A 47 -0.19 1.49 -21.06
N ARG A 48 0.80 1.77 -20.21
CA ARG A 48 1.36 0.82 -19.24
C ARG A 48 0.71 0.96 -17.86
N MET A 49 0.89 -0.06 -17.03
CA MET A 49 0.62 0.05 -15.60
C MET A 49 1.69 0.91 -14.92
N GLY A 50 1.29 1.79 -14.00
CA GLY A 50 2.22 2.52 -13.16
C GLY A 50 2.86 1.63 -12.10
N THR A 51 3.97 2.10 -11.53
CA THR A 51 4.58 1.47 -10.34
C THR A 51 3.56 1.47 -9.20
N PRO A 52 3.27 0.31 -8.58
CA PRO A 52 2.29 0.24 -7.50
C PRO A 52 2.59 1.21 -6.35
N LYS A 53 1.54 1.79 -5.77
CA LYS A 53 1.61 2.60 -4.55
C LYS A 53 1.61 1.66 -3.35
N ASP A 54 2.74 0.99 -3.13
CA ASP A 54 2.93 -0.06 -2.12
C ASP A 54 2.45 0.33 -0.72
N TYR A 55 2.65 1.59 -0.34
CA TYR A 55 2.21 2.18 0.92
C TYR A 55 0.70 2.17 1.18
N ARG A 56 -0.11 1.87 0.17
CA ARG A 56 -1.56 1.70 0.30
C ARG A 56 -1.99 0.25 0.38
N CYS A 57 -1.07 -0.70 0.23
CA CYS A 57 -1.39 -2.11 0.28
C CYS A 57 -1.62 -2.54 1.74
N VAL A 58 -2.79 -3.14 2.00
CA VAL A 58 -3.19 -3.69 3.31
C VAL A 58 -2.84 -5.18 3.46
N GLY A 59 -2.25 -5.78 2.44
CA GLY A 59 -1.89 -7.19 2.42
C GLY A 59 -2.97 -8.10 1.81
N PRO A 60 -2.56 -9.29 1.34
CA PRO A 60 -3.45 -10.18 0.61
C PRO A 60 -4.53 -10.82 1.49
N GLU A 61 -4.24 -11.08 2.76
CA GLU A 61 -5.19 -11.71 3.70
C GLU A 61 -6.37 -10.79 4.01
N VAL A 62 -6.11 -9.51 4.32
CA VAL A 62 -7.14 -8.50 4.54
C VAL A 62 -8.03 -8.38 3.31
N CYS A 63 -7.43 -8.28 2.12
CA CYS A 63 -8.20 -8.24 0.87
C CYS A 63 -9.05 -9.49 0.67
N ARG A 64 -8.52 -10.69 0.89
CA ARG A 64 -9.26 -11.97 0.74
C ARG A 64 -10.46 -12.07 1.70
N ASN A 65 -10.33 -11.54 2.91
CA ASN A 65 -11.42 -11.54 3.90
C ASN A 65 -12.50 -10.51 3.57
N GLN A 66 -12.15 -9.40 2.92
CA GLN A 66 -13.08 -8.31 2.60
C GLN A 66 -13.64 -8.36 1.17
N GLY A 67 -13.07 -9.19 0.29
CA GLY A 67 -13.50 -9.32 -1.10
C GLY A 67 -12.44 -9.91 -2.05
N PRO A 68 -12.49 -9.55 -3.34
CA PRO A 68 -11.55 -10.07 -4.32
C PRO A 68 -10.15 -9.47 -4.15
N CYS A 69 -9.13 -10.33 -4.05
CA CYS A 69 -7.74 -9.88 -3.97
C CYS A 69 -7.10 -9.76 -5.36
N CYS A 70 -6.34 -8.68 -5.58
CA CYS A 70 -5.73 -8.38 -6.88
C CYS A 70 -4.72 -9.45 -7.39
N VAL A 71 -4.06 -10.19 -6.49
CA VAL A 71 -3.15 -11.28 -6.87
C VAL A 71 -3.91 -12.50 -7.36
N ASP A 72 -5.07 -12.79 -6.76
CA ASP A 72 -5.88 -13.96 -7.08
C ASP A 72 -6.71 -13.73 -8.35
N THR A 73 -7.15 -12.49 -8.59
CA THR A 73 -7.96 -12.14 -9.78
C THR A 73 -7.14 -11.83 -11.02
N CYS A 74 -5.81 -11.76 -10.93
CA CYS A 74 -4.99 -11.41 -12.08
C CYS A 74 -4.99 -12.56 -13.12
N PRO A 75 -5.54 -12.35 -14.33
CA PRO A 75 -5.65 -13.44 -15.31
C PRO A 75 -4.29 -13.94 -15.83
N ASN A 76 -3.25 -13.12 -15.72
CA ASN A 76 -1.89 -13.47 -16.13
C ASN A 76 -0.97 -13.79 -14.94
N GLN A 77 -1.51 -13.89 -13.71
CA GLN A 77 -0.76 -14.16 -12.49
C GLN A 77 0.50 -13.27 -12.32
N ALA A 78 0.42 -12.02 -12.77
CA ALA A 78 1.56 -11.12 -12.91
C ALA A 78 1.86 -10.29 -11.64
N LEU A 79 1.17 -10.56 -10.53
CA LEU A 79 1.25 -9.79 -9.30
C LEU A 79 1.69 -10.68 -8.14
N GLN A 80 2.60 -10.16 -7.32
CA GLN A 80 3.03 -10.77 -6.08
C GLN A 80 3.03 -9.71 -4.97
N ILE A 81 2.64 -10.12 -3.76
CA ILE A 81 2.66 -9.27 -2.56
C ILE A 81 3.51 -9.98 -1.51
N ALA A 82 4.48 -9.27 -0.95
CA ALA A 82 5.34 -9.76 0.12
C ALA A 82 5.54 -8.69 1.20
N PRO A 83 5.92 -9.04 2.44
CA PRO A 83 6.35 -8.07 3.43
C PRO A 83 7.49 -7.20 2.89
N ASN A 84 7.42 -5.89 3.09
CA ASN A 84 8.42 -4.98 2.56
C ASN A 84 9.75 -5.13 3.32
N PRO A 85 10.86 -5.49 2.66
CA PRO A 85 12.15 -5.61 3.35
C PRO A 85 12.63 -4.29 3.96
N GLN A 86 12.21 -3.14 3.42
CA GLN A 86 12.55 -1.82 3.98
C GLN A 86 11.96 -1.62 5.38
N MET A 87 10.83 -2.26 5.69
CA MET A 87 10.25 -2.22 7.04
C MET A 87 11.14 -2.91 8.07
N LYS A 88 11.93 -3.93 7.67
CA LYS A 88 12.85 -4.61 8.58
C LYS A 88 14.06 -3.76 8.97
N ALA A 89 14.40 -2.78 8.12
CA ALA A 89 15.50 -1.85 8.38
C ALA A 89 15.06 -0.61 9.20
N LEU A 90 13.77 -0.45 9.44
CA LEU A 90 13.22 0.70 10.16
C LEU A 90 13.02 0.38 11.64
N GLY A 91 13.46 1.29 12.51
CA GLY A 91 13.20 1.22 13.94
C GLY A 91 14.18 0.35 14.73
N ASP A 92 13.81 0.10 15.98
CA ASP A 92 14.53 -0.71 16.96
C ASP A 92 13.53 -1.39 17.93
N PHE A 93 14.03 -2.05 18.98
CA PHE A 93 13.18 -2.75 19.96
C PHE A 93 12.23 -1.83 20.75
N ARG A 94 12.61 -0.57 20.97
CA ARG A 94 11.81 0.43 21.67
C ARG A 94 10.88 1.15 20.71
N TRP A 95 11.37 1.49 19.52
CA TRP A 95 10.64 2.18 18.47
C TRP A 95 10.45 1.26 17.27
N THR A 96 9.43 0.39 17.35
CA THR A 96 9.17 -0.59 16.29
C THR A 96 8.82 0.10 14.97
N ASN A 97 9.08 -0.58 13.85
CA ASN A 97 8.72 -0.09 12.52
C ASN A 97 7.22 0.27 12.40
N GLU A 98 6.33 -0.53 12.97
CA GLU A 98 4.89 -0.27 12.98
C GLU A 98 4.54 0.97 13.80
N LEU A 99 5.19 1.16 14.95
CA LEU A 99 4.98 2.37 15.76
C LEU A 99 5.40 3.62 15.00
N LEU A 100 6.57 3.60 14.36
CA LEU A 100 7.09 4.72 13.57
C LEU A 100 6.19 5.07 12.38
N VAL A 101 5.79 4.07 11.59
CA VAL A 101 4.91 4.30 10.41
C VAL A 101 3.52 4.76 10.85
N SER A 102 2.99 4.21 11.94
CA SER A 102 1.71 4.63 12.53
C SER A 102 1.74 6.08 12.99
N THR A 103 2.81 6.50 13.67
CA THR A 103 3.00 7.90 14.07
C THR A 103 3.09 8.83 12.87
N TRP A 104 3.78 8.44 11.79
CA TRP A 104 3.81 9.23 10.56
C TRP A 104 2.43 9.36 9.92
N TYR A 105 1.68 8.25 9.84
CA TYR A 105 0.31 8.27 9.32
C TYR A 105 -0.60 9.22 10.11
N GLN A 106 -0.56 9.13 11.45
CA GLN A 106 -1.32 10.01 12.33
C GLN A 106 -0.90 11.48 12.17
N ALA A 107 0.39 11.77 12.09
CA ALA A 107 0.88 13.13 11.87
C ALA A 107 0.45 13.70 10.52
N GLU A 108 0.37 12.85 9.48
CA GLU A 108 -0.01 13.28 8.14
C GLU A 108 -1.52 13.47 7.95
N THR A 109 -2.32 12.61 8.58
CA THR A 109 -3.76 12.52 8.32
C THR A 109 -4.63 13.01 9.47
N GLY A 110 -4.11 13.00 10.70
CA GLY A 110 -4.87 13.14 11.94
C GLY A 110 -5.83 11.98 12.22
N GLU A 111 -5.77 10.90 11.44
CA GLU A 111 -6.60 9.71 11.62
C GLU A 111 -5.87 8.61 12.39
N LEU A 112 -6.63 7.70 12.99
CA LEU A 112 -6.06 6.52 13.60
C LEU A 112 -5.50 5.58 12.51
N PRO A 113 -4.32 4.98 12.73
CA PRO A 113 -3.74 4.02 11.82
C PRO A 113 -4.57 2.74 11.85
N ASN A 114 -4.58 2.01 10.74
CA ASN A 114 -5.20 0.69 10.71
C ASN A 114 -4.30 -0.30 11.48
N VAL A 115 -4.87 -1.01 12.44
CA VAL A 115 -4.21 -2.06 13.20
C VAL A 115 -4.84 -3.36 12.73
N ASP A 116 -4.09 -4.15 11.96
CA ASP A 116 -4.52 -5.47 11.50
C ASP A 116 -4.46 -6.50 12.64
#